data_AF-A0A497LI55-F1
#
_entry.id   AF-A0A497LI55-F1
#
_cell.length_a   1.000
_cell.length_b   1.000
_cell.length_c   1.000
_cell.angle_alpha   90.00
_cell.angle_beta   90.00
_cell.angle_gamma   90.00
#
_symmetry.space_group_name_H-M   'P 1'
#
loop_
_entity.id
_entity.type
_entity.pdbx_description
1 polymer ?
#
loop_
_entity_poly.entity_id
_entity_poly.type
_entity_poly.pdbx_seq_one_letter_code
_entity_poly.pdbx_strand_id
1 'polypeptide(L)'
;MATRQGKVQENAAALAIEEINAQGGILGLPVKMVVGDTKLNPDAAVAELRRLVTVEKADVLTGGFSSGIMAAMMEPMAELKVVFLADASSPIHPKKVAEEYDKYKYW
;
A
#
# COMPACT_ATOMS: atom_id res chain seq x y z
N MET A 1 12.72 6.75 -3.60
CA MET A 1 12.72 5.29 -3.46
C MET A 1 14.10 4.81 -3.09
N ALA A 2 14.22 4.16 -1.92
CA ALA A 2 15.49 3.69 -1.38
C ALA A 2 16.05 2.42 -2.05
N THR A 3 15.25 1.69 -2.83
CA THR A 3 15.67 0.43 -3.48
C THR A 3 15.30 0.39 -4.96
N ARG A 4 16.01 -0.43 -5.73
CA ARG A 4 15.69 -0.72 -7.13
C ARG A 4 14.29 -1.31 -7.27
N GLN A 5 13.91 -2.23 -6.37
CA GLN A 5 12.60 -2.87 -6.35
C GLN A 5 11.49 -1.82 -6.22
N GLY A 6 11.62 -0.89 -5.26
CA GLY A 6 10.67 0.19 -5.09
C GLY A 6 10.53 1.08 -6.33
N LYS A 7 11.64 1.38 -7.02
CA LYS A 7 11.58 2.16 -8.26
C LYS A 7 10.92 1.41 -9.42
N VAL A 8 11.15 0.11 -9.53
CA VAL A 8 10.47 -0.73 -10.53
C VAL A 8 8.96 -0.79 -10.26
N GLN A 9 8.55 -0.95 -9.00
CA GLN A 9 7.13 -0.93 -8.61
C GLN A 9 6.46 0.41 -8.93
N GLU A 10 7.11 1.54 -8.60
CA GLU A 10 6.61 2.89 -8.92
C GLU A 10 6.39 3.07 -10.43
N ASN A 11 7.37 2.66 -11.25
CA ASN A 11 7.25 2.78 -12.70
C ASN A 11 6.16 1.86 -13.27
N ALA A 12 6.03 0.63 -12.76
CA ALA A 12 4.99 -0.29 -13.18
C ALA A 12 3.59 0.23 -12.83
N ALA A 13 3.42 0.81 -11.64
CA ALA A 13 2.17 1.44 -11.23
C ALA A 13 1.84 2.65 -12.12
N ALA A 14 2.83 3.50 -12.44
CA ALA A 14 2.64 4.64 -13.33
C ALA A 14 2.16 4.20 -14.74
N LEU A 15 2.77 3.15 -15.30
CA LEU A 15 2.35 2.60 -16.60
C LEU A 15 0.91 2.07 -16.55
N ALA A 16 0.56 1.29 -15.52
CA ALA A 16 -0.79 0.78 -15.36
C ALA A 16 -1.83 1.91 -15.22
N ILE A 17 -1.49 2.98 -14.49
CA ILE A 17 -2.36 4.15 -14.34
C ILE A 17 -2.57 4.87 -15.68
N GLU A 18 -1.51 5.01 -16.49
CA GLU A 18 -1.62 5.58 -17.84
C GLU A 18 -2.60 4.75 -18.69
N GLU A 19 -2.44 3.43 -18.71
CA GLU A 19 -3.30 2.51 -19.47
C GLU A 19 -4.76 2.53 -18.98
N ILE A 20 -4.99 2.55 -17.66
CA ILE A 20 -6.33 2.62 -17.05
C ILE A 20 -7.01 3.95 -17.39
N ASN A 21 -6.28 5.05 -17.26
CA ASN A 21 -6.83 6.38 -17.53
C ASN A 21 -7.11 6.59 -19.02
N ALA A 22 -6.27 6.03 -19.91
CA ALA A 22 -6.53 6.03 -21.36
C ALA A 22 -7.83 5.28 -21.73
N GLN A 23 -8.25 4.32 -20.89
CA GLN A 23 -9.51 3.57 -21.05
C GLN A 23 -10.70 4.22 -20.33
N GLY A 24 -10.57 5.47 -19.88
CA GLY A 24 -11.64 6.22 -19.22
C GLY A 24 -11.63 6.11 -17.69
N GLY A 25 -10.60 5.52 -17.10
CA GLY A 25 -10.42 5.45 -15.65
C GLY A 25 -11.33 4.42 -14.97
N ILE A 26 -11.42 4.50 -13.64
CA ILE A 26 -12.24 3.59 -12.84
C ILE A 26 -13.61 4.23 -12.66
N LEU A 27 -14.65 3.60 -13.22
CA LEU A 27 -16.02 4.13 -13.22
C LEU A 27 -16.11 5.56 -13.79
N GLY A 28 -15.26 5.89 -14.77
CA GLY A 28 -15.19 7.23 -15.37
C GLY A 28 -14.30 8.24 -14.62
N LEU A 29 -13.69 7.84 -13.50
CA LEU A 29 -12.83 8.71 -12.69
C LEU A 29 -11.35 8.44 -12.95
N PRO A 30 -10.51 9.48 -13.15
CA PRO A 30 -9.09 9.29 -13.36
C PRO A 30 -8.38 8.84 -12.08
N VAL A 31 -7.53 7.84 -12.21
CA VAL A 31 -6.66 7.35 -11.15
C VAL A 31 -5.46 8.29 -11.00
N LYS A 32 -5.11 8.61 -9.74
CA LYS A 32 -3.90 9.36 -9.38
C LYS A 32 -3.08 8.53 -8.41
N MET A 33 -1.76 8.69 -8.47
CA MET A 33 -0.83 8.05 -7.54
C MET A 33 -0.09 9.08 -6.73
N VAL A 34 0.07 8.80 -5.44
CA VAL A 34 1.01 9.47 -4.54
C VAL A 34 1.94 8.41 -3.96
N VAL A 35 3.23 8.70 -3.91
CA VAL A 35 4.26 7.74 -3.53
C VAL A 35 4.76 8.02 -2.11
N GLY A 36 4.94 6.96 -1.31
CA GLY A 36 5.61 7.00 -0.01
C GLY A 36 6.80 6.06 0.03
N ASP A 37 7.96 6.56 0.46
CA ASP A 37 9.19 5.75 0.56
C ASP A 37 9.34 5.18 1.97
N THR A 38 9.17 3.86 2.11
CA THR A 38 9.31 3.17 3.39
C THR A 38 10.76 3.14 3.89
N LYS A 39 11.75 3.43 3.04
CA LYS A 39 13.19 3.41 3.39
C LYS A 39 13.68 2.11 4.03
N LEU A 40 12.95 1.01 3.85
CA LEU A 40 13.14 -0.24 4.60
C LEU A 40 13.21 -0.04 6.12
N ASN A 41 12.48 0.93 6.65
CA ASN A 41 12.43 1.27 8.05
C ASN A 41 10.96 1.27 8.55
N PRO A 42 10.64 0.56 9.65
CA PRO A 42 9.28 0.45 10.15
C PRO A 42 8.63 1.81 10.47
N ASP A 43 9.34 2.70 11.17
CA ASP A 43 8.81 3.99 11.59
C ASP A 43 8.52 4.90 10.39
N ALA A 44 9.43 4.93 9.41
CA ALA A 44 9.23 5.66 8.16
C ALA A 44 8.03 5.10 7.37
N ALA A 45 7.87 3.77 7.34
CA ALA A 45 6.74 3.14 6.66
C ALA A 45 5.39 3.48 7.31
N VAL A 46 5.32 3.42 8.65
CA VAL A 46 4.12 3.82 9.40
C VAL A 46 3.81 5.30 9.20
N ALA A 47 4.83 6.17 9.22
CA ALA A 47 4.65 7.60 9.00
C ALA A 47 4.12 7.91 7.58
N GLU A 48 4.73 7.32 6.55
CA GLU A 48 4.28 7.50 5.16
C GLU A 48 2.88 6.94 4.94
N LEU A 49 2.55 5.76 5.49
CA LEU A 49 1.20 5.23 5.43
C LEU A 49 0.19 6.20 6.02
N ARG A 50 0.43 6.69 7.25
CA ARG A 50 -0.46 7.65 7.89
C ARG A 50 -0.59 8.94 7.07
N ARG A 51 0.50 9.46 6.49
CA ARG A 51 0.46 10.64 5.62
C ARG A 51 -0.37 10.40 4.36
N LEU A 52 -0.14 9.29 3.65
CA LEU A 52 -0.88 8.94 2.44
C LEU A 52 -2.39 8.85 2.71
N VAL A 53 -2.79 8.26 3.83
CA VAL A 53 -4.21 8.12 4.15
C VAL A 53 -4.81 9.42 4.69
N THR A 54 -4.14 10.09 5.62
CA THR A 54 -4.76 11.20 6.38
C THR A 54 -4.58 12.55 5.72
N VAL A 55 -3.48 12.76 4.98
CA VAL A 55 -3.15 14.02 4.28
C VAL A 55 -3.52 13.91 2.81
N GLU A 56 -2.99 12.89 2.12
CA GLU A 56 -3.22 12.72 0.67
C GLU A 56 -4.58 12.10 0.34
N LYS A 57 -5.30 11.62 1.36
CA LYS A 57 -6.64 11.01 1.25
C LYS A 57 -6.65 9.84 0.25
N ALA A 58 -5.59 9.02 0.23
CA ALA A 58 -5.54 7.85 -0.62
C ALA A 58 -6.66 6.86 -0.27
N ASP A 59 -7.45 6.46 -1.27
CA ASP A 59 -8.56 5.51 -1.11
C ASP A 59 -8.07 4.07 -0.89
N VAL A 60 -6.95 3.73 -1.53
CA VAL A 60 -6.34 2.39 -1.51
C VAL A 60 -4.82 2.52 -1.51
N LEU A 61 -4.14 1.60 -0.83
CA LEU A 61 -2.68 1.49 -0.84
C LEU A 61 -2.26 0.22 -1.59
N THR A 62 -1.10 0.26 -2.25
CA THR A 62 -0.51 -0.93 -2.90
C THR A 62 1.01 -0.84 -2.92
N GLY A 63 1.66 -1.90 -3.38
CA GLY A 63 3.10 -2.11 -3.33
C GLY A 63 3.48 -2.80 -2.03
N GLY A 64 4.52 -2.28 -1.36
CA GLY A 64 5.20 -3.04 -0.31
C GLY A 64 6.25 -3.97 -0.91
N PHE A 65 7.15 -4.53 -0.10
CA PHE A 65 8.13 -5.51 -0.61
C PHE A 65 8.72 -6.32 0.54
N SER A 66 9.14 -5.60 1.59
CA SER A 66 9.74 -6.23 2.76
C SER A 66 8.67 -6.72 3.72
N SER A 67 8.62 -8.03 3.97
CA SER A 67 7.64 -8.64 4.87
C SER A 67 7.67 -8.07 6.29
N GLY A 68 8.85 -7.74 6.83
CA GLY A 68 8.96 -7.13 8.16
C GLY A 68 8.37 -5.72 8.22
N ILE A 69 8.56 -4.93 7.14
CA ILE A 69 8.01 -3.58 7.03
C ILE A 69 6.49 -3.62 6.90
N MET A 70 5.99 -4.55 6.09
CA MET A 70 4.55 -4.76 5.94
C MET A 70 3.88 -5.18 7.24
N ALA A 71 4.48 -6.09 8.00
CA ALA A 71 3.96 -6.53 9.29
C ALA A 71 3.82 -5.38 10.30
N ALA A 72 4.70 -4.36 10.24
CA ALA A 72 4.62 -3.16 11.07
C ALA A 72 3.48 -2.21 10.65
N MET A 73 3.08 -2.24 9.38
CA MET A 73 2.00 -1.40 8.86
C MET A 73 0.61 -2.00 9.05
N MET A 74 0.47 -3.30 9.35
CA MET A 74 -0.85 -3.94 9.52
C MET A 74 -1.71 -3.28 10.63
N GLU A 75 -1.10 -2.86 11.73
CA GLU A 75 -1.82 -2.18 12.82
C GLU A 75 -2.37 -0.81 12.37
N PRO A 76 -1.55 0.13 11.83
CA PRO A 76 -2.08 1.40 11.35
C PRO A 76 -3.01 1.26 10.14
N MET A 77 -2.87 0.23 9.30
CA MET A 77 -3.87 -0.09 8.25
C MET A 77 -5.24 -0.38 8.86
N ALA A 78 -5.27 -1.22 9.90
CA ALA A 78 -6.49 -1.57 10.62
C ALA A 78 -7.10 -0.35 11.35
N GLU A 79 -6.29 0.43 12.06
CA GLU A 79 -6.75 1.66 12.73
C GLU A 79 -7.40 2.65 11.76
N LEU A 80 -6.76 2.86 10.61
CA LEU A 80 -7.20 3.82 9.60
C LEU A 80 -8.24 3.25 8.64
N LYS A 81 -8.52 1.95 8.71
CA LYS A 81 -9.46 1.22 7.86
C LYS A 81 -9.18 1.40 6.36
N VAL A 82 -7.90 1.52 6.00
CA VAL A 82 -7.47 1.65 4.61
C VAL A 82 -7.16 0.27 4.03
N VAL A 83 -7.74 -0.03 2.87
CA VAL A 83 -7.47 -1.30 2.19
C VAL A 83 -6.09 -1.28 1.57
N PHE A 84 -5.32 -2.33 1.82
CA PHE A 84 -4.07 -2.61 1.13
C PHE A 84 -4.30 -3.66 0.04
N LEU A 85 -3.85 -3.40 -1.18
CA LEU A 85 -3.81 -4.39 -2.25
C LEU A 85 -2.42 -5.01 -2.27
N ALA A 86 -2.35 -6.21 -1.67
CA ALA A 86 -1.12 -6.87 -1.29
C ALA A 86 -0.25 -7.35 -2.47
N ASP A 87 1.05 -7.11 -2.37
CA ASP A 87 2.10 -7.81 -3.13
C ASP A 87 3.06 -8.64 -2.25
N ALA A 88 2.81 -8.69 -0.93
CA ALA A 88 3.75 -9.24 0.04
C ALA A 88 3.41 -10.69 0.44
N SER A 89 4.44 -11.51 0.57
CA SER A 89 4.35 -12.98 0.50
C SER A 89 4.53 -13.73 1.82
N SER A 90 4.90 -13.07 2.93
CA SER A 90 5.10 -13.81 4.18
C SER A 90 3.80 -14.37 4.73
N PRO A 91 3.79 -15.62 5.23
CA PRO A 91 2.61 -16.24 5.83
C PRO A 91 2.14 -15.54 7.10
N ILE A 92 2.95 -14.63 7.69
CA ILE A 92 2.55 -13.89 8.89
C ILE A 92 1.34 -12.98 8.64
N HIS A 93 1.21 -12.40 7.45
CA HIS A 93 0.13 -11.47 7.14
C HIS A 93 -1.22 -12.20 7.03
N PRO A 94 -1.39 -13.22 6.17
CA PRO A 94 -2.64 -13.98 6.12
C PRO A 94 -2.92 -14.72 7.44
N LYS A 95 -1.89 -15.13 8.20
CA LYS A 95 -2.08 -15.70 9.54
C LYS A 95 -2.73 -14.68 10.50
N LYS A 96 -2.23 -13.44 10.57
CA LYS A 96 -2.85 -12.38 11.38
C LYS A 96 -4.30 -12.11 10.96
N VAL A 97 -4.58 -12.06 9.65
CA VAL A 97 -5.96 -11.92 9.14
C VAL A 97 -6.83 -13.10 9.55
N ALA A 98 -6.32 -14.33 9.50
CA ALA A 98 -7.08 -15.51 9.90
C ALA A 98 -7.36 -15.56 11.42
N GLU A 99 -6.41 -15.11 12.25
CA GLU A 99 -6.53 -15.10 13.71
C GLU A 99 -7.42 -13.96 14.22
N GLU A 100 -7.38 -12.78 13.60
CA GLU A 100 -8.13 -11.59 14.01
C GLU A 100 -8.76 -10.86 12.80
N TYR A 101 -9.66 -11.54 12.09
CA TYR A 101 -10.24 -11.06 10.83
C TYR A 101 -10.84 -9.66 10.93
N ASP A 102 -11.71 -9.41 11.91
CA ASP A 102 -12.41 -8.12 12.01
C ASP A 102 -11.46 -6.93 12.18
N LYS A 103 -10.29 -7.17 12.78
CA LYS A 103 -9.24 -6.18 12.95
C LYS A 103 -8.42 -6.03 11.68
N TYR A 104 -7.85 -7.12 11.15
CA TYR A 104 -6.85 -7.06 10.07
C TYR A 104 -7.40 -7.26 8.65
N LYS A 105 -8.72 -7.34 8.43
CA LYS A 105 -9.36 -7.44 7.09
C LYS A 105 -9.03 -6.31 6.10
N TYR A 106 -8.31 -5.29 6.55
CA TYR A 106 -7.83 -4.17 5.74
C TYR A 106 -6.47 -4.47 5.07
N TRP A 107 -5.87 -5.62 5.38
CA TRP A 107 -4.72 -6.19 4.70
C TRP A 107 -5.10 -6.86 3.37
#